data_AF-K8E612-F1
#
_entry.id   AF-K8E612-F1
#
_cell.length_a   1.000
_cell.length_b   1.000
_cell.length_c   1.000
_cell.angle_alpha   90.00
_cell.angle_beta   90.00
_cell.angle_gamma   90.00
#
_symmetry.space_group_name_H-M   'P 1'
#
loop_
_entity.id
_entity.type
_entity.pdbx_description
1 polymer ?
#
loop_
_entity_poly.entity_id
_entity_poly.type
_entity_poly.pdbx_seq_one_letter_code
_entity_poly.pdbx_strand_id
1 'polypeptide(L)' 'MEKQTITVSASLENVEQAKELLLEIEALSEKYEVNVSFVISPQVNLEECYKPT' A
#
# COMPACT_ATOMS: atom_id res chain seq x y z
N MET A 1 15.76 -24.66 0.60
CA MET A 1 15.36 -23.75 -0.50
C MET A 1 15.27 -22.37 0.11
N GLU A 2 16.02 -21.40 -0.40
CA GLU A 2 15.84 -19.99 -0.01
C GLU A 2 14.46 -19.52 -0.48
N LYS A 3 13.71 -18.85 0.40
CA LYS A 3 12.46 -18.20 0.01
C LYS A 3 12.82 -17.03 -0.89
N GLN A 4 12.10 -16.86 -2.01
CA GLN A 4 12.26 -15.67 -2.84
C GLN A 4 11.70 -14.46 -2.08
N THR A 5 12.39 -13.32 -2.17
CA THR A 5 11.97 -12.08 -1.53
C THR A 5 11.05 -11.29 -2.46
N ILE A 6 9.89 -10.88 -1.95
CA ILE A 6 8.93 -10.00 -2.62
C ILE A 6 8.91 -8.67 -1.87
N THR A 7 9.02 -7.55 -2.61
CA THR A 7 8.88 -6.22 -2.05
C THR A 7 7.58 -5.59 -2.54
N VAL A 8 6.70 -5.20 -1.63
CA VAL A 8 5.45 -4.49 -1.93
C VAL A 8 5.55 -3.06 -1.45
N SER A 9 5.43 -2.12 -2.38
CA SER A 9 5.46 -0.69 -2.10
C SER A 9 4.15 -0.06 -2.56
N ALA A 10 3.44 0.62 -1.66
CA ALA A 10 2.17 1.29 -2.00
C ALA A 10 2.04 2.65 -1.31
N SER A 11 1.40 3.58 -2.00
CA SER A 11 0.94 4.85 -1.43
C SER A 11 -0.58 4.76 -1.26
N LEU A 12 -1.05 4.98 -0.04
CA LEU A 12 -2.43 4.72 0.38
C LEU A 12 -3.03 5.99 0.97
N GLU A 13 -4.33 6.16 0.83
CA GLU A 13 -5.02 7.34 1.36
C GLU A 13 -5.23 7.25 2.87
N ASN A 14 -5.46 6.05 3.39
CA ASN A 14 -5.82 5.83 4.77
C ASN A 14 -5.32 4.49 5.30
N VAL A 15 -5.45 4.34 6.62
CA VAL A 15 -5.00 3.14 7.36
C VAL A 15 -5.89 1.93 7.08
N GLU A 16 -7.16 2.13 6.71
CA GLU A 16 -8.06 1.00 6.39
C GLU A 16 -7.58 0.26 5.14
N GLN A 17 -7.24 0.99 4.07
CA GLN A 17 -6.63 0.42 2.87
C GLN A 17 -5.32 -0.32 3.18
N ALA A 18 -4.51 0.19 4.11
CA ALA A 18 -3.28 -0.48 4.52
C ALA A 18 -3.54 -1.80 5.24
N LYS A 19 -4.60 -1.87 6.05
CA LYS A 19 -4.99 -3.10 6.75
C LYS A 19 -5.52 -4.16 5.79
N GLU A 20 -6.35 -3.76 4.83
CA GLU A 20 -6.85 -4.68 3.80
C GLU A 20 -5.70 -5.27 2.98
N LEU A 21 -4.77 -4.42 2.54
CA LEU A 21 -3.61 -4.85 1.77
C LEU A 21 -2.65 -5.75 2.58
N LEU A 22 -2.50 -5.51 3.89
CA LEU A 22 -1.72 -6.39 4.77
C LEU A 22 -2.32 -7.79 4.89
N LEU A 23 -3.64 -7.91 4.96
CA LEU A 23 -4.32 -9.22 5.04
C LEU A 23 -4.07 -10.04 3.76
N GLU A 24 -4.09 -9.41 2.59
CA GLU A 24 -3.78 -10.07 1.33
C GLU A 24 -2.31 -10.50 1.23
N ILE A 25 -1.40 -9.67 1.76
CA ILE A 25 0.04 -9.94 1.76
C ILE A 25 0.42 -11.03 2.76
N GLU A 26 -0.30 -11.18 3.87
CA GLU A 26 -0.05 -12.22 4.86
C GLU A 26 -0.10 -13.62 4.22
N ALA A 27 -1.01 -13.85 3.27
CA ALA A 27 -1.10 -15.09 2.51
C ALA A 27 0.16 -15.39 1.65
N LEU A 28 0.92 -14.36 1.27
CA LEU A 28 2.18 -14.52 0.52
C LEU A 28 3.36 -14.89 1.44
N SER A 29 3.30 -14.52 2.72
CA SER A 29 4.37 -14.76 3.70
C SER A 29 4.63 -16.25 3.99
N GLU A 30 3.64 -17.11 3.74
CA GLU A 30 3.79 -18.57 3.86
C GLU A 30 4.85 -19.11 2.90
N LYS A 31 4.92 -18.55 1.68
CA LYS A 31 5.78 -19.04 0.58
C LYS A 31 6.99 -18.15 0.32
N TYR A 32 6.88 -16.86 0.58
CA TYR A 32 7.87 -15.85 0.25
C TYR A 32 8.35 -15.11 1.50
N GLU A 33 9.53 -14.51 1.42
CA GLU A 33 9.92 -13.47 2.35
C GLU A 33 9.33 -12.15 1.82
N VAL A 34 8.51 -11.46 2.60
CA VAL A 34 7.82 -10.26 2.12
C VAL A 34 8.27 -9.02 2.87
N ASN A 35 8.76 -8.03 2.12
CA ASN A 35 9.08 -6.71 2.62
C ASN A 35 8.00 -5.74 2.18
N VAL A 36 7.41 -5.02 3.14
CA VAL A 36 6.29 -4.12 2.90
C VAL A 36 6.69 -2.68 3.24
N SER A 37 6.40 -1.75 2.33
CA SER A 37 6.65 -0.33 2.49
C SER A 37 5.40 0.46 2.09
N PHE A 38 4.68 0.97 3.09
CA PHE A 38 3.48 1.75 2.86
C PHE A 38 3.67 3.20 3.25
N VAL A 39 3.29 4.10 2.35
CA VAL A 39 3.19 5.52 2.61
C VAL A 39 1.71 5.86 2.72
N ILE A 40 1.27 6.27 3.90
CA ILE A 40 -0.13 6.68 4.11
C ILE A 40 -0.15 8.20 4.08
N SER A 41 -0.77 8.76 3.05
CA SER A 41 -0.92 10.19 2.86
C SER A 41 -2.30 10.47 2.26
N PRO A 42 -3.10 11.37 2.85
CA PRO A 42 -4.37 11.76 2.26
C PRO A 42 -4.12 12.29 0.85
N GLN A 43 -4.74 11.69 -0.16
CA GLN A 43 -4.66 12.19 -1.54
C GLN A 43 -5.50 13.45 -1.62
N VAL A 44 -4.83 14.61 -1.64
CA VAL A 44 -5.49 15.88 -1.92
C VAL A 44 -5.77 15.91 -3.42
N ASN A 45 -7.05 15.79 -3.78
CA ASN A 45 -7.48 15.89 -5.17
C ASN A 45 -7.42 17.36 -5.61
N LEU A 46 -6.31 17.76 -6.23
CA LEU A 46 -6.05 19.16 -6.63
C LEU A 46 -7.05 19.68 -7.69
N GLU A 47 -7.80 18.80 -8.35
CA GLU A 47 -8.83 19.17 -9.33
C GLU A 47 -10.02 19.93 -8.70
N GLU A 48 -10.31 19.75 -7.40
CA GLU A 48 -11.37 20.53 -6.74
C GLU A 48 -10.94 21.95 -6.31
N CYS A 49 -9.64 22.25 -6.33
CA CYS A 49 -9.13 23.56 -5.91
C CYS A 49 -9.20 24.64 -7.01
N TYR A 50 -9.36 24.26 -8.28
CA TYR A 50 -9.54 25.20 -9.38
C TYR A 50 -11.02 25.32 -9.77
N LYS A 51 -11.78 26.13 -9.01
CA LYS A 51 -12.97 26.76 -9.57
C LYS A 51 -12.53 28.06 -10.25
N PRO A 52 -12.48 28.14 -11.59
CA PRO A 52 -12.31 29.44 -12.24
C PRO A 52 -13.54 30.29 -11.90
N THR A 53 -13.33 31.32 -11.08
CA THR A 53 -14.25 32.46 -10.91
C THR A 53 -14.45 33.20 -12.23
#